data_AF-A0A382PWV3-F1
#
_entry.id   AF-A0A382PWV3-F1
#
_cell.length_a   1.000
_cell.length_b   1.000
_cell.length_c   1.000
_cell.angle_alpha   90.00
_cell.angle_beta   90.00
_cell.angle_gamma   90.00
#
_symmetry.space_group_name_H-M   'P 1'
#
loop_
_entity.id
_entity.type
_entity.pdbx_description
1 polymer ?
#
loop_
_entity_poly.entity_id
_entity_poly.type
_entity_poly.pdbx_seq_one_letter_code
_entity_poly.pdbx_strand_id
1 'polypeptide(L)'
;MNIESLFPLFSSETGVGILVVYGLFAFAMTYWYSRGYDENKTSFLVARRELNTFQGSLSVAAAWLWAPGLFISTQQAYVNGLVGLFWFCLGNFLTLGAFAYFAKKIRTESPKGFTFSG
;
A
#
# COMPACT_ATOMS: atom_id res chain seq x y z
N MET A 1 -11.81 33.95 -9.01
CA MET A 1 -11.01 33.50 -7.86
C MET A 1 -9.71 32.95 -8.42
N ASN A 2 -8.55 33.51 -8.07
CA ASN A 2 -7.27 33.14 -8.68
C ASN A 2 -6.81 31.78 -8.11
N ILE A 3 -6.76 30.74 -8.93
CA ILE A 3 -6.47 29.37 -8.48
C ILE A 3 -5.04 29.29 -7.89
N GLU A 4 -4.12 30.11 -8.42
CA GLU A 4 -2.73 30.22 -7.93
C GLU A 4 -2.62 30.83 -6.52
N SER A 5 -3.60 31.63 -6.08
CA SER A 5 -3.65 32.13 -4.70
C SER A 5 -4.21 31.11 -3.70
N LEU A 6 -4.93 30.09 -4.18
CA LEU A 6 -5.48 29.01 -3.36
C LEU A 6 -4.52 27.83 -3.21
N PHE A 7 -3.67 27.61 -4.22
CA PHE A 7 -2.66 26.54 -4.25
C PHE A 7 -1.34 27.10 -4.77
N PRO A 8 -0.51 27.74 -3.93
CA PRO A 8 0.80 28.22 -4.36
C PRO A 8 1.64 27.03 -4.84
N LEU A 9 2.10 27.09 -6.10
CA LEU A 9 2.98 26.06 -6.65
C LEU A 9 4.32 26.13 -5.93
N PHE A 10 4.71 25.02 -5.30
CA PHE A 10 6.01 24.91 -4.65
C PHE A 10 7.14 25.12 -5.67
N SER A 11 8.24 25.75 -5.24
CA SER A 11 9.44 25.85 -6.08
C SER A 11 9.97 24.46 -6.40
N SER A 12 10.60 24.29 -7.57
CA SER A 12 11.20 23.01 -7.98
C SER A 12 12.22 22.50 -6.95
N GLU A 13 12.95 23.41 -6.30
CA GLU A 13 13.88 23.11 -5.21
C GLU A 13 13.17 22.49 -3.98
N THR A 14 12.00 23.03 -3.62
CA THR A 14 11.18 22.48 -2.52
C THR A 14 10.69 21.08 -2.87
N GLY A 15 10.26 20.86 -4.12
CA GLY A 15 9.80 19.54 -4.59
C GLY A 15 10.90 18.48 -4.53
N VAL A 16 12.10 18.80 -5.04
CA VAL A 16 13.27 17.92 -4.95
C VAL A 16 13.65 17.67 -3.49
N GLY A 17 13.64 18.72 -2.65
CA GLY A 17 13.91 18.61 -1.22
C GLY A 17 12.97 17.62 -0.52
N ILE A 18 11.67 17.70 -0.77
CA ILE A 18 10.67 16.76 -0.22
C ILE A 18 10.95 15.32 -0.67
N LEU A 19 11.25 15.11 -1.95
CA LEU A 19 11.55 13.77 -2.48
C LEU A 19 12.81 13.16 -1.85
N VAL A 20 13.85 13.97 -1.66
CA VAL A 20 15.09 13.53 -1.00
C VAL A 20 14.82 13.18 0.46
N VAL A 21 14.11 14.03 1.20
CA VAL A 21 13.75 13.76 2.60
C VAL A 21 12.91 12.48 2.72
N TYR A 22 11.91 12.32 1.85
CA TYR A 22 11.09 11.11 1.80
C TYR A 22 11.93 9.86 1.49
N GLY A 23 12.81 9.94 0.51
CA GLY A 23 13.69 8.83 0.12
C GLY A 23 14.64 8.42 1.26
N LEU A 24 15.28 9.39 1.91
CA LEU A 24 16.14 9.13 3.07
C LEU A 24 15.35 8.53 4.25
N PHE A 25 14.15 9.05 4.51
CA PHE A 25 13.28 8.52 5.56
C PHE A 25 12.85 7.09 5.26
N ALA A 26 12.38 6.81 4.04
CA ALA A 26 11.98 5.49 3.61
C ALA A 26 13.16 4.50 3.72
N PHE A 27 14.35 4.90 3.26
CA PHE A 27 15.56 4.08 3.36
C PHE A 27 15.97 3.81 4.81
N ALA A 28 15.95 4.82 5.67
CA ALA A 28 16.26 4.67 7.09
C ALA A 28 15.27 3.74 7.79
N MET A 29 13.97 3.88 7.50
CA MET A 29 12.93 3.01 8.01
C MET A 29 13.11 1.57 7.52
N THR A 30 13.34 1.37 6.21
CA THR A 30 13.62 0.03 5.66
C THR A 30 14.83 -0.59 6.33
N TYR A 31 15.94 0.15 6.45
CA TYR A 31 17.15 -0.34 7.11
C TYR A 31 16.88 -0.73 8.56
N TRP A 32 16.12 0.06 9.32
CA TRP A 32 15.82 -0.24 10.72
C TRP A 32 14.92 -1.47 10.88
N TYR A 33 13.85 -1.56 10.09
CA TYR A 33 12.88 -2.67 10.16
C TYR A 33 13.38 -3.96 9.50
N SER A 34 14.33 -3.91 8.57
CA SER A 34 14.87 -5.11 7.92
C SER A 34 15.93 -5.83 8.76
N ARG A 35 16.45 -5.20 9.84
CA ARG A 35 17.53 -5.81 10.64
C ARG A 35 17.06 -7.11 11.29
N GLY A 36 17.83 -8.17 11.11
CA GLY A 36 17.56 -9.49 11.67
C GLY A 36 16.53 -10.31 10.88
N TYR A 37 16.00 -9.79 9.77
CA TYR A 37 15.10 -10.56 8.91
C TYR A 37 15.78 -11.22 7.70
N ASP A 38 17.10 -11.03 7.56
CA ASP A 38 17.95 -11.50 6.46
C ASP A 38 18.61 -12.89 6.71
N GLU A 39 18.49 -13.42 7.92
CA GLU A 39 19.21 -14.65 8.33
C GLU A 39 18.70 -15.91 7.62
N ASN A 40 17.38 -16.04 7.43
CA ASN A 40 16.73 -17.26 6.94
C ASN A 40 15.59 -16.96 5.96
N LYS A 41 15.33 -17.87 5.02
CA LYS A 41 14.23 -17.77 4.03
C LYS A 41 12.86 -17.51 4.68
N THR A 42 12.58 -18.13 5.83
CA THR A 42 11.35 -17.92 6.59
C THR A 42 11.26 -16.53 7.20
N SER A 43 12.38 -15.96 7.61
CA SER A 43 12.42 -14.61 8.13
C SER A 43 12.22 -13.59 7.01
N PHE A 44 12.87 -13.81 5.86
CA PHE A 44 12.78 -12.89 4.73
C PHE A 44 11.43 -12.94 4.01
N LEU A 45 10.88 -14.13 3.74
CA LEU A 45 9.66 -14.28 2.92
C LEU A 45 8.36 -14.14 3.72
N VAL A 46 8.35 -14.57 4.98
CA VAL A 46 7.11 -14.60 5.79
C VAL A 46 7.24 -13.91 7.14
N ALA A 47 8.32 -13.14 7.36
CA ALA A 47 8.56 -12.41 8.61
C ALA A 47 8.34 -13.30 9.85
N ARG A 48 8.88 -14.53 9.81
CA ARG A 48 8.75 -15.55 10.87
C ARG A 48 7.30 -15.85 11.32
N ARG A 49 6.30 -15.44 10.53
CA ARG A 49 4.86 -15.52 10.83
C ARG A 49 4.44 -14.80 12.12
N GLU A 50 5.24 -13.84 12.59
CA GLU A 50 4.99 -13.11 13.86
C GLU A 50 4.19 -11.80 13.66
N LEU A 51 3.97 -11.39 12.41
CA LEU A 51 3.20 -10.18 12.09
C LEU A 51 1.75 -10.28 12.58
N ASN A 52 1.33 -9.25 13.33
CA ASN A 52 -0.05 -9.10 13.76
C ASN A 52 -0.96 -8.79 12.57
N THR A 53 -2.24 -9.16 12.66
CA THR A 53 -3.27 -8.93 11.65
C THR A 53 -3.34 -7.49 11.18
N PHE A 54 -3.13 -6.52 12.08
CA PHE A 54 -3.14 -5.09 11.75
C PHE A 54 -1.95 -4.65 10.86
N GLN A 55 -0.73 -5.09 11.19
CA GLN A 55 0.44 -4.79 10.36
C GLN A 55 0.34 -5.48 8.99
N GLY A 56 -0.15 -6.72 8.97
CA GLY A 56 -0.42 -7.45 7.74
C GLY A 56 -1.47 -6.77 6.87
N SER A 57 -2.59 -6.30 7.45
CA SER A 57 -3.65 -5.63 6.67
C SER A 57 -3.20 -4.29 6.10
N LEU A 58 -2.42 -3.50 6.87
CA LEU A 58 -1.83 -2.26 6.36
C LEU A 58 -0.86 -2.51 5.21
N SER A 59 -0.02 -3.54 5.31
CA SER A 59 0.90 -3.90 4.23
C SER A 59 0.15 -4.32 2.95
N VAL A 60 -0.94 -5.08 3.07
CA VAL A 60 -1.78 -5.46 1.93
C VAL A 60 -2.48 -4.24 1.33
N ALA A 61 -3.02 -3.35 2.17
CA ALA A 61 -3.66 -2.12 1.70
C ALA A 61 -2.68 -1.21 0.94
N ALA A 62 -1.45 -1.06 1.44
CA ALA A 62 -0.39 -0.29 0.78
C ALA A 62 0.03 -0.90 -0.56
N ALA A 63 0.13 -2.23 -0.65
CA ALA A 63 0.44 -2.91 -1.91
C ALA A 63 -0.70 -2.83 -2.94
N TRP A 64 -1.95 -2.74 -2.48
CA TRP A 64 -3.12 -2.61 -3.35
C TRP A 64 -3.31 -1.18 -3.89
N LEU A 65 -3.08 -0.16 -3.07
CA LEU A 65 -3.23 1.25 -3.45
C LEU A 65 -1.95 1.80 -4.07
N TRP A 66 -1.66 1.34 -5.28
CA TRP A 66 -0.57 1.86 -6.12
C TRP A 66 -1.06 2.94 -7.11
N ALA A 67 -0.13 3.57 -7.84
CA ALA A 67 -0.36 4.79 -8.62
C ALA A 67 -1.61 4.77 -9.54
N PRO A 68 -1.92 3.71 -10.30
CA PRO A 68 -3.15 3.65 -11.09
C PRO A 68 -4.41 3.70 -10.24
N GLY A 69 -4.42 3.09 -9.05
CA GLY A 69 -5.56 3.16 -8.14
C GLY A 69 -5.85 4.60 -7.70
N LEU A 70 -4.79 5.37 -7.43
CA LEU A 70 -4.91 6.80 -7.11
C LEU A 70 -5.44 7.59 -8.30
N PHE A 71 -4.82 7.46 -9.49
CA PHE A 71 -5.23 8.23 -10.66
C PHE A 71 -6.64 7.89 -11.14
N ILE A 72 -7.00 6.61 -11.21
CA ILE A 72 -8.33 6.19 -11.65
C ILE A 72 -9.40 6.66 -10.65
N SER A 73 -9.14 6.61 -9.34
CA SER A 73 -10.07 7.12 -8.34
C SER A 73 -10.34 8.62 -8.53
N THR A 74 -9.28 9.40 -8.76
CA THR A 74 -9.42 10.85 -9.01
C THR A 74 -10.12 11.13 -10.34
N GLN A 75 -9.86 10.33 -11.38
CA GLN A 75 -10.55 10.44 -12.66
C GLN A 75 -12.04 10.14 -12.53
N GLN A 76 -12.42 9.09 -11.78
CA GLN A 76 -13.82 8.76 -11.53
C GLN A 76 -14.51 9.85 -10.71
N ALA A 77 -13.83 10.42 -9.71
CA ALA A 77 -14.34 11.57 -8.96
C ALA A 77 -14.53 12.81 -9.86
N TYR A 78 -13.63 13.05 -10.81
CA TYR A 78 -13.69 14.19 -11.72
C TYR A 78 -14.82 14.05 -12.76
N VAL A 79 -14.95 12.88 -13.39
CA VAL A 79 -15.92 12.65 -14.48
C VAL A 79 -17.33 12.37 -13.94
N ASN A 80 -17.42 11.53 -12.91
CA ASN A 80 -18.69 10.97 -12.41
C ASN A 80 -19.05 11.50 -11.01
N GLY A 81 -18.31 12.48 -10.49
CA GLY A 81 -18.53 13.05 -9.16
C GLY A 81 -18.31 12.04 -8.03
N LEU A 82 -18.89 12.35 -6.87
CA LEU A 82 -18.82 11.49 -5.68
C LEU A 82 -19.42 10.10 -5.90
N VAL A 83 -20.40 9.96 -6.81
CA VAL A 83 -21.04 8.69 -7.13
C VAL A 83 -20.06 7.74 -7.81
N GLY A 84 -19.29 8.24 -8.79
CA GLY A 84 -18.25 7.44 -9.44
C GLY A 84 -17.14 7.01 -8.48
N LEU A 85 -16.71 7.91 -7.60
CA LEU A 85 -15.74 7.58 -6.55
C LEU A 85 -16.28 6.52 -5.59
N PHE A 86 -17.55 6.65 -5.17
CA PHE A 86 -18.19 5.67 -4.27
C PHE A 86 -18.21 4.27 -4.88
N TRP A 87 -18.65 4.13 -6.13
CA TRP A 87 -18.70 2.82 -6.80
C TRP A 87 -17.31 2.23 -7.05
N PHE A 88 -16.32 3.09 -7.36
CA PHE A 88 -14.93 2.67 -7.45
C PHE A 88 -14.42 2.12 -6.11
N CYS A 89 -14.61 2.87 -5.02
CA CYS A 89 -14.19 2.46 -3.68
C CYS A 89 -14.90 1.19 -3.22
N LEU A 90 -16.21 1.08 -3.48
CA LEU A 90 -17.00 -0.08 -3.10
C LEU A 90 -16.53 -1.34 -3.83
N GLY A 91 -16.28 -1.25 -5.14
CA GLY A 91 -15.72 -2.36 -5.92
C GLY A 91 -14.38 -2.83 -5.36
N ASN A 92 -13.47 -1.90 -5.08
CA ASN A 92 -12.17 -2.21 -4.47
C ASN A 92 -12.32 -2.85 -3.08
N PHE A 93 -13.21 -2.33 -2.23
CA PHE A 93 -13.48 -2.89 -0.90
C PHE A 93 -13.95 -4.34 -0.97
N LEU A 94 -14.86 -4.67 -1.89
CA LEU A 94 -15.32 -6.05 -2.08
C LEU A 94 -14.20 -6.99 -2.52
N THR A 95 -13.31 -6.53 -3.43
CA THR A 95 -12.16 -7.34 -3.87
C THR A 95 -11.17 -7.60 -2.73
N LEU A 96 -10.88 -6.60 -1.89
CA LEU A 96 -10.04 -6.78 -0.71
C LEU A 96 -10.69 -7.70 0.33
N GLY A 97 -12.02 -7.62 0.50
CA GLY A 97 -12.78 -8.52 1.37
C GLY A 97 -12.69 -9.97 0.91
N ALA A 98 -12.90 -10.22 -0.39
CA ALA A 98 -12.73 -11.55 -0.98
C ALA A 98 -11.29 -12.05 -0.83
N PHE A 99 -10.30 -11.20 -1.11
CA PHE A 99 -8.88 -11.53 -0.93
C PHE A 99 -8.57 -11.90 0.52
N ALA A 100 -9.05 -11.13 1.50
CA ALA A 100 -8.84 -11.42 2.92
C ALA A 100 -9.43 -12.79 3.33
N TYR A 101 -10.60 -13.15 2.81
CA TYR A 101 -11.20 -14.47 3.03
C TYR A 101 -10.32 -15.60 2.49
N PHE A 102 -9.89 -15.51 1.23
CA PHE A 102 -9.02 -16.51 0.62
C PHE A 102 -7.64 -16.58 1.28
N ALA A 103 -7.07 -15.44 1.64
CA ALA A 103 -5.79 -15.38 2.36
C ALA A 103 -5.87 -16.10 3.70
N LYS A 104 -6.97 -15.92 4.47
CA LYS A 104 -7.19 -16.65 5.72
C LYS A 104 -7.33 -18.15 5.48
N LYS A 105 -8.08 -18.55 4.45
CA LYS A 105 -8.29 -19.96 4.10
C LYS A 105 -6.96 -20.65 3.77
N ILE A 106 -6.14 -20.06 2.89
CA ILE A 106 -4.84 -20.60 2.49
C ILE A 106 -3.88 -20.70 3.67
N ARG A 107 -3.84 -19.69 4.55
CA ARG A 107 -3.00 -19.72 5.75
C ARG A 107 -3.40 -20.82 6.73
N THR A 108 -4.66 -21.25 6.70
CA THR A 108 -5.16 -22.36 7.54
C THR A 108 -4.86 -23.72 6.91
N GLU A 109 -5.08 -23.87 5.59
CA GLU A 109 -4.91 -25.14 4.88
C GLU A 109 -3.44 -25.48 4.60
N SER A 110 -2.59 -24.47 4.35
CA SER A 110 -1.17 -24.64 4.04
C SER A 110 -0.29 -23.72 4.88
N PRO A 111 -0.20 -23.96 6.22
CA PRO A 111 0.48 -23.05 7.14
C PRO A 111 1.98 -22.94 6.91
N LYS A 112 2.60 -23.94 6.25
CA LYS A 112 4.04 -23.96 5.94
C LYS A 112 4.39 -23.45 4.54
N GLY A 113 3.40 -23.21 3.68
CA GLY A 113 3.62 -22.75 2.31
C GLY A 113 4.22 -21.34 2.25
N PHE A 114 4.98 -21.08 1.19
CA PHE A 114 5.52 -19.75 0.88
C PHE A 114 4.82 -19.12 -0.32
N THR A 115 4.30 -19.95 -1.23
CA THR A 115 3.62 -19.50 -2.46
C THR A 115 2.31 -20.25 -2.67
N PHE A 116 1.51 -19.82 -3.65
CA PHE A 116 0.30 -20.55 -4.05
C PHE A 116 0.59 -21.94 -4.63
N SER A 117 1.79 -22.17 -5.16
CA SER A 117 2.23 -23.46 -5.70
C SER A 117 2.97 -24.36 -4.69
N GLY A 118 3.26 -23.86 -3.49
CA GLY A 118 4.15 -24.49 -2.50
C GLY A 118 5.14 -23.48 -1.92
#